data_AF-A0A2G6FS18-F1
#
_entry.id   AF-A0A2G6FS18-F1
#
_cell.length_a   1.000
_cell.length_b   1.000
_cell.length_c   1.000
_cell.angle_alpha   90.00
_cell.angle_beta   90.00
_cell.angle_gamma   90.00
#
_symmetry.space_group_name_H-M   'P 1'
#
loop_
_entity.id
_entity.type
_entity.pdbx_description
1 polymer ?
#
loop_
_entity_poly.entity_id
_entity_poly.type
_entity_poly.pdbx_seq_one_letter_code
_entity_poly.pdbx_strand_id
1 'polypeptide(L)'
;MTAFVVYAVSQSYKGQEIPAFLVATGFVLGTILLNYQVFWVKFSYDDEFVYYKSPLAGIKKEPWSNLVEVGYSKLLQADFIVIDGIGKIWCSNMLNGYGELGEFLEKKVKELEL
;
A
#
# COMPACT_ATOMS: atom_id res chain seq x y z
N MET A 1 21.67 7.24 -3.48
CA MET A 1 20.35 7.55 -4.10
C MET A 1 20.21 9.05 -4.39
N THR A 2 20.45 9.92 -3.40
CA THR A 2 20.50 11.39 -3.56
C THR A 2 21.52 11.89 -4.59
N ALA A 3 22.71 11.29 -4.68
CA ALA A 3 23.73 11.66 -5.67
C ALA A 3 23.28 11.43 -7.13
N PHE A 4 22.48 10.40 -7.40
CA PHE A 4 21.94 10.10 -8.73
C PHE A 4 20.88 11.12 -9.16
N VAL A 5 20.04 11.54 -8.22
CA VAL A 5 19.02 12.57 -8.45
C VAL A 5 19.66 13.91 -8.79
N VAL A 6 20.65 14.33 -8.00
CA VAL A 6 21.41 15.56 -8.25
C VAL A 6 22.15 15.48 -9.58
N TYR A 7 22.77 14.34 -9.89
CA TYR A 7 23.44 14.12 -11.17
C TYR A 7 22.46 14.18 -12.36
N ALA A 8 21.32 13.50 -12.30
CA ALA A 8 20.32 13.51 -13.36
C ALA A 8 19.72 14.90 -13.61
N VAL A 9 19.47 15.68 -12.55
CA VAL A 9 19.01 17.08 -12.68
C VAL A 9 20.11 17.95 -13.28
N SER A 10 21.38 17.75 -12.88
CA SER A 10 22.52 18.51 -13.43
C SER A 10 22.80 18.23 -14.91
N GLN A 11 22.36 17.07 -15.42
CA GLN A 11 22.46 16.67 -16.82
C GLN A 11 21.19 16.98 -17.63
N SER A 12 20.18 17.61 -17.01
CA SER A 12 18.94 17.97 -17.70
C SER A 12 19.15 19.13 -18.68
N TYR A 13 18.38 19.13 -19.77
CA TYR A 13 18.42 20.20 -20.78
C TYR A 13 17.96 21.52 -20.14
N LYS A 14 18.59 22.65 -20.48
CA LYS A 14 18.23 23.97 -19.93
C LYS A 14 16.73 24.23 -20.06
N GLY A 15 16.06 24.55 -18.95
CA GLY A 15 14.61 24.75 -18.88
C GLY A 15 13.79 23.51 -18.52
N GLN A 16 14.42 22.34 -18.34
CA GLN A 16 13.78 21.11 -17.84
C GLN A 16 14.15 20.78 -16.39
N GLU A 17 14.81 21.70 -15.67
CA GLU A 17 15.26 21.42 -14.31
C GLU A 17 14.09 21.14 -13.35
N ILE A 18 12.96 21.85 -13.52
CA ILE A 18 11.75 21.68 -12.69
C ILE A 18 11.09 20.31 -12.92
N PRO A 19 10.76 19.89 -14.17
CA PRO A 19 10.29 18.54 -14.44
C PRO A 19 11.24 17.44 -13.93
N ALA A 20 12.55 17.60 -14.15
CA ALA A 20 13.56 16.63 -13.70
C ALA A 20 13.55 16.49 -12.17
N PHE A 21 13.45 17.61 -11.45
CA PHE A 21 13.36 17.62 -10.00
C PHE A 21 12.09 16.94 -9.48
N LEU A 22 10.94 17.19 -10.11
CA LEU A 22 9.67 16.55 -9.74
C LEU A 22 9.71 15.03 -9.93
N VAL A 23 10.21 14.56 -11.07
CA VAL A 23 10.35 13.12 -11.35
C VAL A 23 11.28 12.48 -10.32
N ALA A 24 12.44 13.10 -10.08
CA ALA A 24 13.41 12.56 -9.15
C ALA A 24 12.89 12.51 -7.71
N THR A 25 12.20 13.56 -7.27
CA THR A 25 11.55 13.61 -5.95
C THR A 25 10.46 12.56 -5.83
N GLY A 26 9.61 12.42 -6.85
CA GLY A 26 8.57 11.40 -6.90
C GLY A 26 9.14 9.98 -6.80
N PHE A 27 10.24 9.72 -7.50
CA PHE A 27 10.92 8.41 -7.45
C PHE A 27 11.48 8.10 -6.05
N VAL A 28 12.13 9.09 -5.42
CA VAL A 28 12.69 8.92 -4.07
C VAL A 28 11.57 8.68 -3.05
N LEU A 29 10.52 9.52 -3.07
CA LEU A 29 9.38 9.36 -2.17
C LEU A 29 8.65 8.03 -2.39
N GLY A 30 8.44 7.64 -3.65
CA GLY A 30 7.84 6.36 -4.00
C GLY A 30 8.68 5.18 -3.50
N THR A 31 10.01 5.25 -3.65
CA THR A 31 10.91 4.21 -3.14
C THR A 31 10.83 4.09 -1.62
N ILE A 32 10.85 5.21 -0.90
CA ILE A 32 10.71 5.21 0.58
C ILE A 32 9.36 4.61 0.98
N LEU A 33 8.27 5.04 0.34
CA LEU A 33 6.92 4.55 0.63
C LEU A 33 6.80 3.04 0.35
N LEU A 34 7.31 2.55 -0.77
CA LEU A 34 7.23 1.12 -1.11
C LEU A 34 8.04 0.27 -0.14
N ASN A 35 9.27 0.70 0.22
CA ASN A 35 10.06 0.00 1.23
C ASN A 35 9.35 0.03 2.59
N TYR A 36 8.74 1.16 2.95
CA TYR A 36 7.91 1.27 4.14
C TYR A 36 6.81 0.20 4.17
N GLN A 37 6.05 0.07 3.08
CA GLN A 37 4.98 -0.91 2.94
C GLN A 37 5.49 -2.35 2.99
N VAL A 38 6.60 -2.67 2.32
CA VAL A 38 7.14 -4.04 2.25
C VAL A 38 7.67 -4.52 3.60
N PHE A 39 8.48 -3.71 4.29
CA PHE A 39 9.25 -4.18 5.44
C PHE A 39 8.63 -3.88 6.80
N TRP A 40 7.81 -2.84 6.86
CA TRP A 40 7.34 -2.30 8.14
C TRP A 40 5.83 -2.36 8.34
N VAL A 41 5.06 -2.61 7.27
CA VAL A 41 3.62 -2.85 7.40
C VAL A 41 3.35 -4.34 7.53
N LYS A 42 2.63 -4.72 8.58
CA LYS A 42 2.19 -6.09 8.83
C LYS A 42 0.67 -6.11 8.91
N PHE A 43 0.09 -7.12 8.29
CA PHE A 43 -1.34 -7.36 8.26
C PHE A 43 -1.60 -8.83 8.59
N SER A 44 -2.59 -9.07 9.42
CA SER A 44 -3.13 -10.41 9.70
C SER A 44 -4.63 -10.29 9.97
N TYR A 45 -5.35 -11.41 9.88
CA TYR A 45 -6.77 -11.43 10.09
C TYR A 45 -7.21 -12.77 10.68
N ASP A 46 -8.37 -12.74 11.32
CA ASP A 46 -9.13 -13.93 11.71
C ASP A 46 -10.60 -13.76 11.27
N ASP A 47 -11.48 -14.64 11.75
CA ASP A 47 -12.90 -14.64 11.37
C ASP A 47 -13.66 -13.37 11.81
N GLU A 48 -13.17 -12.66 12.82
CA GLU A 48 -13.84 -11.52 13.44
C GLU A 48 -13.16 -10.18 13.12
N PHE A 49 -11.82 -10.17 13.07
CA PHE A 49 -11.02 -8.95 13.06
C PHE A 49 -9.90 -8.92 12.02
N VAL A 50 -9.61 -7.69 11.61
CA VAL A 50 -8.41 -7.28 10.89
C VAL A 50 -7.42 -6.67 11.88
N TYR A 51 -6.19 -7.15 11.85
CA TYR A 51 -5.07 -6.65 12.63
C TYR A 51 -4.06 -5.98 11.71
N TYR A 52 -3.70 -4.75 12.05
CA TYR A 52 -2.76 -3.95 11.28
C TYR A 52 -1.68 -3.40 12.19
N LYS A 53 -0.43 -3.48 11.75
CA LYS A 53 0.71 -2.91 12.47
C LYS A 53 1.63 -2.19 11.51
N SER A 54 1.97 -0.95 11.84
CA SER A 54 2.98 -0.19 11.13
C SER A 54 3.66 0.83 12.05
N PRO A 55 4.90 1.28 11.76
CA PRO A 55 5.57 2.29 12.58
C PRO A 55 4.85 3.64 12.64
N LEU A 56 4.04 4.00 11.63
CA LEU A 56 3.42 5.32 11.54
C LEU A 56 2.00 5.30 12.13
N ALA A 57 1.21 4.26 11.83
CA ALA A 57 -0.16 4.15 12.32
C ALA A 57 -0.26 3.38 13.66
N GLY A 58 0.85 2.83 14.15
CA GLY A 58 0.86 1.98 15.34
C GLY A 58 0.21 0.61 15.10
N ILE A 59 -0.36 0.05 16.16
CA ILE A 59 -1.11 -1.21 16.13
C ILE A 59 -2.60 -0.85 16.13
N LYS A 60 -3.35 -1.43 15.18
CA LYS A 60 -4.78 -1.25 15.03
C LYS A 60 -5.47 -2.60 14.91
N LYS A 61 -6.69 -2.66 15.42
CA LYS A 61 -7.57 -3.82 15.37
C LYS A 61 -8.97 -3.33 15.03
N GLU A 62 -9.52 -3.78 13.92
CA GLU A 62 -10.85 -3.36 13.46
C GLU A 62 -11.68 -4.59 13.08
N PRO A 63 -12.99 -4.62 13.38
CA PRO A 63 -13.87 -5.70 12.96
C PRO A 63 -14.11 -5.67 11.45
N TRP A 64 -14.43 -6.82 10.87
CA TRP A 64 -14.78 -6.90 9.43
C TRP A 64 -16.01 -6.07 9.05
N SER A 65 -16.89 -5.72 10.00
CA SER A 65 -18.00 -4.80 9.77
C SER A 65 -17.55 -3.40 9.34
N ASN A 66 -16.29 -3.04 9.57
CA ASN A 66 -15.68 -1.78 9.15
C ASN A 66 -15.03 -1.88 7.76
N LEU A 67 -15.21 -2.98 7.04
CA LEU A 67 -14.78 -3.11 5.65
C LEU A 67 -15.59 -2.18 4.75
N VAL A 68 -14.89 -1.24 4.11
CA VAL A 68 -15.48 -0.22 3.24
C VAL A 68 -15.38 -0.63 1.78
N GLU A 69 -14.23 -1.18 1.37
CA GLU A 69 -13.95 -1.47 -0.03
C GLU A 69 -12.98 -2.65 -0.17
N VAL A 70 -13.20 -3.46 -1.20
CA VAL A 70 -12.23 -4.43 -1.72
C VAL A 70 -12.05 -4.13 -3.21
N GLY A 71 -10.82 -4.08 -3.70
CA GLY A 71 -10.57 -3.78 -5.10
C GLY A 71 -9.15 -4.09 -5.56
N TYR A 72 -8.85 -3.80 -6.83
CA TYR A 72 -7.56 -4.06 -7.46
C TYR A 72 -6.92 -2.77 -7.99
N SER A 73 -5.64 -2.55 -7.69
CA SER A 73 -4.84 -1.47 -8.26
C SER A 73 -4.03 -1.97 -9.45
N LYS A 74 -4.35 -1.47 -10.64
CA LYS A 74 -3.56 -1.73 -11.87
C LYS A 74 -2.14 -1.18 -11.78
N LEU A 75 -1.95 -0.06 -11.07
CA LEU A 75 -0.65 0.59 -10.95
C LEU A 75 0.32 -0.22 -10.08
N LEU A 76 -0.17 -0.74 -8.95
CA LEU A 76 0.63 -1.55 -8.03
C LEU A 76 0.54 -3.04 -8.31
N GLN A 77 -0.33 -3.44 -9.24
CA GLN A 77 -0.67 -4.82 -9.55
C GLN A 77 -1.03 -5.63 -8.29
N ALA A 78 -1.85 -5.03 -7.43
CA ALA A 78 -2.15 -5.53 -6.09
C ALA A 78 -3.59 -5.24 -5.70
N ASP A 79 -4.25 -6.20 -5.08
CA ASP A 79 -5.54 -6.09 -4.44
C ASP A 79 -5.36 -5.28 -3.17
N PHE A 80 -6.43 -4.64 -2.75
CA PHE A 80 -6.44 -3.86 -1.56
C PHE A 80 -7.79 -4.00 -0.87
N ILE A 81 -7.74 -3.82 0.44
CA ILE A 81 -8.92 -3.59 1.25
C ILE A 81 -8.83 -2.22 1.90
N VAL A 82 -9.97 -1.59 2.10
CA VAL A 82 -10.09 -0.35 2.86
C VAL A 82 -10.93 -0.66 4.08
N ILE A 83 -10.33 -0.50 5.26
CA ILE A 83 -11.01 -0.68 6.55
C ILE A 83 -11.13 0.68 7.22
N ASP A 84 -12.32 1.07 7.63
CA ASP A 84 -12.51 2.29 8.42
C ASP A 84 -11.73 2.17 9.74
N GLY A 85 -11.06 3.25 10.13
CA GLY A 85 -10.11 3.24 11.27
C GLY A 85 -8.67 2.82 10.92
N ILE A 86 -8.41 2.06 9.85
CA ILE A 86 -7.04 1.71 9.39
C ILE A 86 -6.65 2.45 8.11
N GLY A 87 -7.52 2.44 7.10
CA GLY A 87 -7.26 2.93 5.75
C GLY A 87 -6.99 1.79 4.76
N LYS A 88 -6.27 2.13 3.68
CA LYS A 88 -5.99 1.18 2.59
C LYS A 88 -4.83 0.25 2.94
N ILE A 89 -5.10 -1.04 2.89
CA ILE A 89 -4.15 -2.12 3.12
C ILE A 89 -3.89 -2.80 1.78
N TRP A 90 -2.63 -2.83 1.35
CA TRP A 90 -2.24 -3.54 0.13
C TRP A 90 -2.06 -5.01 0.44
N CYS A 91 -2.97 -5.80 -0.11
CA CYS A 91 -2.83 -7.23 -0.19
C CYS A 91 -1.88 -7.44 -1.39
N SER A 92 -0.82 -8.23 -1.26
CA SER A 92 -0.06 -8.67 -2.44
C SER A 92 0.79 -9.85 -2.02
N ASN A 93 1.05 -10.80 -2.93
CA ASN A 93 1.97 -11.89 -2.62
C ASN A 93 3.38 -11.39 -2.26
N MET A 94 3.75 -10.20 -2.73
CA MET A 94 5.01 -9.53 -2.37
C MET A 94 4.92 -8.68 -1.10
N LEU A 95 3.72 -8.29 -0.68
CA LEU A 95 3.52 -7.35 0.43
C LEU A 95 2.97 -8.01 1.69
N ASN A 96 2.01 -8.94 1.60
CA ASN A 96 1.49 -9.79 2.69
C ASN A 96 0.50 -10.85 2.12
N GLY A 97 0.99 -12.02 1.73
CA GLY A 97 0.27 -13.32 1.58
C GLY A 97 -1.17 -13.30 1.04
N TYR A 98 -1.35 -13.67 -0.23
CA TYR A 98 -2.49 -13.21 -1.02
C TYR A 98 -3.54 -14.26 -1.41
N GLY A 99 -3.15 -15.52 -1.57
CA GLY A 99 -4.06 -16.55 -2.09
C GLY A 99 -5.26 -16.79 -1.17
N GLU A 100 -4.99 -17.04 0.11
CA GLU A 100 -6.01 -17.38 1.10
C GLU A 100 -6.88 -16.19 1.51
N LEU A 101 -6.36 -14.95 1.40
CA LEU A 101 -7.09 -13.74 1.76
C LEU A 101 -8.15 -13.38 0.71
N GLY A 102 -7.82 -13.49 -0.58
CA GLY A 102 -8.78 -13.21 -1.65
C GLY A 102 -10.02 -14.10 -1.55
N GLU A 103 -9.80 -15.42 -1.40
CA GLU A 103 -10.89 -16.39 -1.22
C GLU A 103 -11.72 -16.13 0.05
N PHE A 104 -11.05 -15.76 1.15
CA PHE A 104 -11.71 -15.41 2.40
C PHE A 104 -12.59 -14.16 2.26
N LEU A 105 -12.10 -13.12 1.60
CA LEU A 105 -12.83 -11.87 1.38
C LEU A 105 -14.07 -12.07 0.49
N GLU A 106 -13.96 -12.87 -0.59
CA GLU A 106 -15.12 -13.20 -1.43
C GLU A 106 -16.22 -13.91 -0.62
N LYS A 107 -15.83 -14.79 0.31
CA LYS A 107 -16.78 -15.45 1.21
C LYS A 107 -17.44 -14.44 2.15
N LYS A 108 -16.66 -13.53 2.74
CA LYS A 108 -17.18 -12.50 3.67
C LYS A 108 -18.15 -11.52 3.00
N VAL A 109 -17.88 -11.10 1.76
CA VAL A 109 -18.81 -10.25 1.00
C VAL A 109 -20.16 -10.96 0.82
N LYS A 110 -20.15 -12.24 0.43
CA LYS A 110 -21.39 -13.04 0.30
C LYS A 110 -22.13 -13.20 1.63
N GLU A 111 -21.42 -13.30 2.76
CA GLU A 111 -22.02 -13.37 4.10
C GLU A 111 -22.66 -12.03 4.54
N LEU A 112 -22.11 -10.89 4.11
CA LEU A 112 -22.62 -9.55 4.47
C LEU A 112 -23.75 -9.05 3.56
N GLU A 113 -23.90 -9.63 2.36
CA GLU A 113 -25.00 -9.34 1.43
C GLU A 113 -26.28 -10.15 1.74
N LEU A 114 -26.23 -11.10 2.68
CA LEU A 114 -27.34 -11.92 3.18
C LEU A 114 -27.94 -11.36 4.49
#